data_AF-A0A523R5Q0-F1
#
_entry.id   AF-A0A523R5Q0-F1
#
_cell.length_a   1.000
_cell.length_b   1.000
_cell.length_c   1.000
_cell.angle_alpha   90.00
_cell.angle_beta   90.00
_cell.angle_gamma   90.00
#
_symmetry.space_group_name_H-M   'P 1'
#
loop_
_entity.id
_entity.type
_entity.pdbx_description
1 polymer ?
#
loop_
_entity_poly.entity_id
_entity_poly.type
_entity_poly.pdbx_seq_one_letter_code
_entity_poly.pdbx_strand_id
1 'polypeptide(L)'
;MKNLLFWILLFLMVLTINNCKKKGTVTDIARIKQAEKAIIIIRNALEEHYLKYNTYPPQGADLKEILSPFMKKIKKAEGKFESEWEAKIAPSFSEGPFYTTEDPEINFFIKARARDINRTPVAIRPSIIRKKEEENDEKKGK
;
A
#
# COMPACT_ATOMS: atom_id res chain seq x y z
N MET A 1 16.86 -9.24 -52.03
CA MET A 1 16.72 -8.17 -51.02
C MET A 1 15.27 -7.90 -50.60
N LYS A 2 14.27 -7.92 -51.50
CA LYS A 2 12.84 -7.75 -51.15
C LYS A 2 12.32 -8.74 -50.08
N ASN A 3 12.72 -10.01 -50.17
CA ASN A 3 12.26 -11.03 -49.22
C ASN A 3 12.83 -10.79 -47.80
N LEU A 4 14.08 -10.33 -47.68
CA LEU A 4 14.70 -9.98 -46.38
C LEU A 4 13.98 -8.80 -45.73
N LEU A 5 13.63 -7.78 -46.53
CA LEU A 5 12.94 -6.59 -46.06
C LEU A 5 11.52 -6.92 -45.58
N PHE A 6 10.84 -7.87 -46.23
CA PHE A 6 9.55 -8.38 -45.81
C PHE A 6 9.60 -9.09 -44.45
N TRP A 7 10.61 -9.94 -44.21
CA TRP A 7 10.80 -10.60 -42.92
C TRP A 7 11.10 -9.63 -41.78
N ILE A 8 11.90 -8.59 -42.03
CA ILE A 8 12.21 -7.54 -41.04
C ILE A 8 10.94 -6.75 -40.67
N LEU A 9 10.11 -6.41 -41.68
CA LEU A 9 8.86 -5.67 -41.46
C LEU A 9 7.83 -6.51 -40.69
N LEU A 10 7.74 -7.81 -40.98
CA LEU A 10 6.88 -8.74 -40.27
C LEU A 10 7.31 -8.88 -38.80
N PHE A 11 8.62 -8.99 -38.55
CA PHE A 11 9.16 -9.07 -37.20
C PHE A 11 8.91 -7.80 -36.38
N LEU A 12 9.10 -6.62 -36.99
CA LEU A 12 8.76 -5.33 -36.39
C LEU A 12 7.27 -5.20 -36.06
N MET A 13 6.38 -5.71 -36.91
CA MET A 13 4.94 -5.71 -36.67
C MET A 13 4.53 -6.61 -35.50
N VAL A 14 5.19 -7.75 -35.31
CA VAL A 14 4.93 -8.64 -34.16
C VAL A 14 5.39 -8.01 -32.85
N LEU A 15 6.49 -7.24 -32.86
CA LEU A 15 7.00 -6.56 -31.67
C LEU A 15 6.10 -5.44 -31.14
N THR A 16 5.31 -4.77 -32.00
CA THR A 16 4.43 -3.66 -31.56
C THR A 16 3.16 -4.12 -30.86
N ILE A 17 2.71 -5.36 -31.06
CA ILE A 17 1.46 -5.87 -30.48
C ILE A 17 1.63 -6.31 -29.02
N ASN A 18 2.83 -6.72 -28.62
CA ASN A 18 3.08 -7.30 -27.29
C ASN A 18 3.17 -6.27 -26.14
N ASN A 19 3.24 -4.97 -26.43
CA ASN A 19 3.46 -3.93 -25.41
C ASN A 19 2.19 -3.14 -25.02
N CYS A 20 1.01 -3.59 -25.43
CA CYS A 20 -0.23 -2.93 -25.07
C CYS A 20 -0.62 -3.30 -23.62
N LYS A 21 -0.20 -2.49 -22.64
CA LYS A 21 -0.67 -2.61 -21.25
C LYS A 21 -2.20 -2.51 -21.23
N LYS A 22 -2.89 -3.51 -20.67
CA LYS A 22 -4.35 -3.51 -20.53
C LYS A 22 -4.76 -2.28 -19.71
N LYS A 23 -5.62 -1.42 -20.28
CA LYS A 23 -6.24 -0.32 -19.53
C LYS A 23 -7.20 -0.92 -18.51
N GLY A 24 -7.07 -0.52 -17.24
CA GLY A 24 -7.97 -0.94 -16.17
C GLY A 24 -9.38 -0.38 -16.33
N THR A 25 -10.33 -1.02 -15.65
CA THR A 25 -11.75 -0.65 -15.59
C THR A 25 -12.06 0.20 -14.34
N VAL A 26 -13.31 0.67 -14.20
CA VAL A 26 -13.76 1.37 -12.98
C VAL A 26 -13.56 0.50 -11.72
N THR A 27 -13.71 -0.81 -11.85
CA THR A 27 -13.45 -1.76 -10.76
C THR A 27 -11.99 -1.73 -10.30
N ASP A 28 -11.05 -1.52 -11.21
CA ASP A 28 -9.62 -1.41 -10.89
C ASP A 28 -9.33 -0.12 -10.11
N ILE A 29 -9.96 1.00 -10.50
CA ILE A 29 -9.88 2.26 -9.74
C ILE A 29 -10.41 2.06 -8.32
N ALA A 30 -11.53 1.35 -8.16
CA ALA A 30 -12.10 1.05 -6.86
C ALA A 30 -11.15 0.19 -6.00
N ARG A 31 -10.50 -0.82 -6.59
CA ARG A 31 -9.50 -1.66 -5.91
C ARG A 31 -8.27 -0.87 -5.46
N ILE A 32 -7.80 0.07 -6.27
CA ILE A 32 -6.69 0.97 -5.89
C ILE A 32 -7.12 1.83 -4.71
N LYS A 33 -8.30 2.46 -4.78
CA LYS A 33 -8.84 3.27 -3.66
C LYS A 33 -9.06 2.45 -2.39
N GLN A 34 -9.43 1.18 -2.53
CA GLN A 34 -9.57 0.25 -1.42
C GLN A 34 -8.21 -0.02 -0.76
N ALA A 35 -7.16 -0.29 -1.55
CA ALA A 35 -5.79 -0.47 -1.08
C ALA A 35 -5.23 0.78 -0.39
N GLU A 36 -5.47 1.97 -0.94
CA GLU A 36 -5.09 3.25 -0.32
C GLU A 36 -5.77 3.45 1.05
N LYS A 37 -7.06 3.10 1.17
CA LYS A 37 -7.75 3.16 2.46
C LYS A 37 -7.18 2.14 3.45
N ALA A 38 -6.90 0.92 3.00
CA ALA A 38 -6.34 -0.13 3.83
C ALA A 38 -4.96 0.24 4.39
N ILE A 39 -4.06 0.80 3.56
CA ILE A 39 -2.72 1.17 4.01
C ILE A 39 -2.75 2.35 5.00
N ILE A 40 -3.74 3.25 4.88
CA ILE A 40 -4.01 4.31 5.87
C ILE A 40 -4.46 3.72 7.21
N ILE A 41 -5.30 2.69 7.22
CA ILE A 41 -5.72 2.03 8.46
C ILE A 41 -4.50 1.45 9.18
N ILE A 42 -3.59 0.77 8.45
CA ILE A 42 -2.34 0.26 9.03
C ILE A 42 -1.49 1.39 9.60
N ARG A 43 -1.31 2.49 8.84
CA ARG A 43 -0.54 3.66 9.31
C ARG A 43 -1.11 4.21 10.61
N ASN A 44 -2.42 4.40 10.69
CA ASN A 44 -3.06 4.94 11.87
C ASN A 44 -2.88 4.00 13.08
N ALA A 45 -3.01 2.68 12.89
CA ALA A 45 -2.76 1.71 13.95
C ALA A 45 -1.28 1.72 14.42
N LEU A 46 -0.32 1.90 13.50
CA LEU A 46 1.10 2.07 13.85
C LEU A 46 1.36 3.36 14.62
N GLU A 47 0.68 4.45 14.25
CA GLU A 47 0.77 5.72 14.97
C GLU A 47 0.16 5.60 16.37
N GLU A 48 -0.96 4.89 16.55
CA GLU A 48 -1.50 4.59 17.87
C GLU A 48 -0.55 3.71 18.71
N HIS A 49 0.08 2.71 18.09
CA HIS A 49 1.14 1.93 18.74
C HIS A 49 2.28 2.83 19.23
N TYR A 50 2.76 3.73 18.38
CA TYR A 50 3.80 4.69 18.73
C TYR A 50 3.36 5.63 19.86
N LEU A 51 2.12 6.12 19.85
CA LEU A 51 1.62 6.96 20.95
C LEU A 51 1.57 6.22 22.29
N LYS A 52 1.38 4.90 22.27
CA LYS A 52 1.31 4.07 23.49
C LYS A 52 2.68 3.64 24.00
N TYR A 53 3.59 3.25 23.11
CA TYR A 53 4.87 2.64 23.47
C TYR A 53 6.08 3.52 23.16
N ASN A 54 5.85 4.70 22.59
CA ASN A 54 6.87 5.65 22.12
C ASN A 54 7.85 5.06 21.09
N THR A 55 7.45 4.00 20.39
CA THR A 55 8.25 3.33 19.36
C THR A 55 7.33 2.59 18.38
N TYR A 56 7.76 2.46 17.13
CA TYR A 56 7.13 1.58 16.14
C TYR A 56 7.57 0.12 16.36
N PRO A 57 6.86 -0.86 15.78
CA PRO A 57 7.27 -2.26 15.85
C PRO A 57 8.67 -2.48 15.25
N PRO A 58 9.49 -3.41 15.77
CA PRO A 58 10.79 -3.69 15.20
C PRO A 58 10.69 -4.30 13.79
N GLN A 59 11.78 -4.24 13.03
CA GLN A 59 11.87 -4.88 11.73
C GLN A 59 11.55 -6.39 11.82
N GLY A 60 10.71 -6.89 10.90
CA GLY A 60 10.34 -8.30 10.84
C GLY A 60 9.22 -8.71 11.79
N ALA A 61 8.64 -7.78 12.55
CA ALA A 61 7.53 -8.07 13.44
C ALA A 61 6.24 -8.40 12.68
N ASP A 62 5.39 -9.28 13.24
CA ASP A 62 4.07 -9.58 12.67
C ASP A 62 3.11 -8.41 12.93
N LEU A 63 2.92 -7.59 11.90
CA LEU A 63 2.01 -6.45 11.96
C LEU A 63 0.58 -6.85 12.31
N LYS A 64 0.10 -8.01 11.86
CA LYS A 64 -1.28 -8.41 12.11
C LYS A 64 -1.50 -8.66 13.59
N GLU A 65 -0.56 -9.34 14.24
CA GLU A 65 -0.62 -9.62 15.67
C GLU A 65 -0.46 -8.33 16.49
N ILE A 66 0.58 -7.55 16.20
CA ILE A 66 0.92 -6.35 16.97
C ILE A 66 -0.13 -5.25 16.83
N LEU A 67 -0.71 -5.09 15.64
CA LEU A 67 -1.71 -4.05 15.41
C LEU A 67 -3.14 -4.48 15.76
N SER A 68 -3.37 -5.77 16.02
CA SER A 68 -4.69 -6.28 16.40
C SER A 68 -5.36 -5.52 17.56
N PRO A 69 -4.65 -5.05 18.61
CA PRO A 69 -5.27 -4.30 19.71
C PRO A 69 -5.68 -2.87 19.32
N PHE A 70 -5.10 -2.32 18.25
CA PHE A 70 -5.32 -0.96 17.75
C PHE A 70 -6.33 -0.91 16.60
N MET A 71 -6.91 -2.06 16.24
CA MET A 71 -7.85 -2.18 15.14
C MET A 71 -9.27 -2.41 15.63
N LYS A 72 -10.24 -1.88 14.88
CA LYS A 72 -11.65 -2.04 15.25
C LYS A 72 -12.11 -3.47 14.97
N LYS A 73 -13.09 -3.94 15.76
CA LYS A 73 -13.86 -5.14 15.43
C LYS A 73 -15.09 -4.72 14.64
N ILE A 74 -15.32 -5.34 13.49
CA ILE A 74 -16.44 -5.04 12.61
C ILE A 74 -17.53 -6.08 12.84
N LYS A 75 -18.74 -5.61 13.13
CA LYS A 75 -19.91 -6.48 13.27
C LYS A 75 -20.47 -6.79 11.88
N LYS A 76 -20.55 -8.08 11.53
CA LYS A 76 -21.24 -8.55 10.31
C LYS A 76 -22.75 -8.63 10.55
N ALA A 77 -23.50 -8.67 9.43
CA ALA A 77 -24.96 -8.83 9.44
C ALA A 77 -25.42 -10.09 10.20
N GLU A 78 -24.59 -11.15 10.22
CA GLU A 78 -24.83 -12.40 10.97
C GLU A 78 -24.56 -12.28 12.48
N GLY A 79 -24.24 -11.09 13.01
CA GLY A 79 -23.90 -10.89 14.43
C GLY A 79 -22.48 -11.36 14.80
N LYS A 80 -21.73 -11.97 13.88
CA LYS A 80 -20.33 -12.34 14.07
C LYS A 80 -19.42 -11.11 13.99
N PHE A 81 -18.43 -11.04 14.87
CA PHE A 81 -17.39 -10.01 14.82
C PHE A 81 -16.19 -10.51 14.02
N GLU A 82 -15.75 -9.71 13.06
CA GLU A 82 -14.52 -9.94 12.29
C GLU A 82 -13.53 -8.80 12.59
N SER A 83 -12.23 -9.10 12.59
CA SER A 83 -11.23 -8.04 12.76
C SER A 83 -11.22 -7.12 11.55
N GLU A 84 -10.92 -5.83 11.75
CA GLU A 84 -10.74 -4.89 10.65
C GLU A 84 -9.60 -5.31 9.70
N TRP A 85 -8.62 -6.07 10.21
CA TRP A 85 -7.59 -6.68 9.38
C TRP A 85 -8.18 -7.62 8.33
N GLU A 86 -8.95 -8.62 8.74
CA GLU A 86 -9.54 -9.60 7.82
C GLU A 86 -10.61 -8.96 6.92
N ALA A 87 -11.38 -8.02 7.47
CA ALA A 87 -12.48 -7.41 6.75
C ALA A 87 -12.03 -6.37 5.70
N LYS A 88 -10.97 -5.59 5.98
CA LYS A 88 -10.57 -4.44 5.16
C LYS A 88 -9.14 -4.47 4.67
N ILE A 89 -8.20 -5.06 5.39
CA ILE A 89 -6.77 -4.98 5.05
C ILE A 89 -6.39 -6.14 4.13
N ALA A 90 -6.51 -7.38 4.62
CA ALA A 90 -6.18 -8.60 3.87
C ALA A 90 -6.81 -8.66 2.46
N PRO A 91 -8.10 -8.32 2.25
CA PRO A 91 -8.71 -8.40 0.92
C PRO A 91 -8.28 -7.28 -0.04
N SER A 92 -7.64 -6.22 0.44
CA SER A 92 -7.33 -5.03 -0.37
C SER A 92 -6.05 -5.16 -1.18
N PHE A 93 -5.18 -6.11 -0.82
CA PHE A 93 -3.88 -6.29 -1.46
C PHE A 93 -3.82 -7.58 -2.28
N SER A 94 -3.04 -7.54 -3.34
CA SER A 94 -2.56 -8.73 -4.06
C SER A 94 -1.22 -9.21 -3.52
N GLU A 95 -0.44 -8.32 -2.92
CA GLU A 95 0.88 -8.58 -2.36
C GLU A 95 1.14 -7.60 -1.20
N GLY A 96 1.78 -8.08 -0.12
CA GLY A 96 1.97 -7.32 1.12
C GLY A 96 0.74 -7.35 2.04
N PRO A 97 0.67 -6.46 3.04
CA PRO A 97 1.55 -5.30 3.27
C PRO A 97 2.92 -5.72 3.82
N PHE A 98 3.98 -5.12 3.28
CA PHE A 98 5.35 -5.28 3.75
C PHE A 98 5.75 -4.08 4.60
N TYR A 99 6.26 -4.35 5.79
CA TYR A 99 6.71 -3.36 6.75
C TYR A 99 8.22 -3.30 6.78
N THR A 100 8.76 -2.08 6.76
CA THR A 100 10.17 -1.83 7.02
C THR A 100 10.38 -0.63 7.92
N THR A 101 11.36 -0.69 8.80
CA THR A 101 11.83 0.43 9.63
C THR A 101 13.35 0.37 9.73
N GLU A 102 14.00 1.52 9.61
CA GLU A 102 15.44 1.64 9.86
C GLU A 102 15.69 1.98 11.33
N ASP A 103 14.86 2.87 11.87
CA ASP A 103 14.86 3.27 13.27
C ASP A 103 13.40 3.30 13.76
N PRO A 104 12.99 2.36 14.62
CA PRO A 104 11.62 2.28 15.11
C PRO A 104 11.18 3.49 15.94
N GLU A 105 12.09 4.29 16.49
CA GLU A 105 11.74 5.53 17.19
C GLU A 105 11.46 6.67 16.23
N ILE A 106 12.00 6.59 15.01
CA ILE A 106 11.97 7.69 14.06
C ILE A 106 11.03 7.41 12.91
N ASN A 107 11.06 6.24 12.27
CA ASN A 107 10.38 6.03 10.98
C ASN A 107 9.79 4.63 10.76
N PHE A 108 8.92 4.54 9.76
CA PHE A 108 8.53 3.28 9.13
C PHE A 108 8.11 3.50 7.68
N PHE A 109 8.07 2.42 6.91
CA PHE A 109 7.54 2.38 5.55
C PHE A 109 6.67 1.15 5.39
N ILE A 110 5.49 1.33 4.80
CA ILE A 110 4.66 0.21 4.36
C ILE A 110 4.57 0.26 2.84
N LYS A 111 4.72 -0.90 2.20
CA LYS A 111 4.53 -1.09 0.76
C LYS A 111 3.61 -2.27 0.53
N ALA A 112 2.68 -2.12 -0.40
CA ALA A 112 1.80 -3.21 -0.83
C ALA A 112 1.48 -3.04 -2.31
N ARG A 113 0.83 -4.04 -2.91
CA ARG A 113 0.24 -3.92 -4.24
C ARG A 113 -1.25 -4.09 -4.16
N ALA A 114 -1.98 -3.19 -4.81
CA ALA A 114 -3.43 -3.30 -4.93
C ALA A 114 -3.82 -4.54 -5.75
N ARG A 115 -5.08 -4.96 -5.63
CA ARG A 115 -5.62 -6.13 -6.35
C ARG A 115 -6.13 -5.80 -7.77
N ASP A 116 -5.85 -4.61 -8.28
CA ASP A 116 -6.18 -4.24 -9.65
C ASP A 116 -5.35 -5.02 -10.67
N ILE A 117 -5.78 -4.99 -11.93
CA ILE A 117 -5.12 -5.71 -13.02
C ILE A 117 -3.63 -5.38 -13.19
N ASN A 118 -3.20 -4.16 -12.84
CA ASN A 118 -1.82 -3.72 -12.96
C ASN A 118 -1.02 -3.89 -11.67
N ARG A 119 -1.62 -4.44 -10.61
CA ARG A 119 -1.02 -4.58 -9.27
C ARG A 119 -0.35 -3.29 -8.80
N THR A 120 -1.10 -2.20 -8.88
CA THR A 120 -0.61 -0.84 -8.65
C THR A 120 0.07 -0.76 -7.27
N PRO A 121 1.32 -0.29 -7.19
CA PRO A 121 2.01 -0.17 -5.91
C PRO A 121 1.38 0.94 -5.07
N VAL A 122 1.13 0.64 -3.80
CA VAL A 122 0.72 1.62 -2.79
C VAL A 122 1.74 1.63 -1.66
N ALA A 123 2.07 2.82 -1.17
CA ALA A 123 3.03 2.98 -0.09
C ALA A 123 2.61 4.12 0.83
N ILE A 124 3.00 4.02 2.10
CA ILE A 124 2.74 5.08 3.07
C ILE A 124 3.91 5.21 4.05
N ARG A 125 4.06 6.44 4.57
CA ARG A 125 5.04 6.87 5.56
C ARG A 125 4.31 7.42 6.81
N PRO A 126 5.01 7.64 7.92
CA PRO A 126 4.40 8.18 9.13
C PRO A 126 3.88 9.60 8.87
N SER A 127 2.71 9.95 9.38
CA SER A 127 2.14 11.29 9.24
C SER A 127 2.55 12.24 10.37
N ILE A 128 2.83 11.71 11.56
CA ILE A 128 3.25 12.50 12.73
C ILE A 128 4.55 13.26 12.47
N ILE A 129 5.52 12.64 11.79
CA ILE A 129 6.81 13.27 11.47
C ILE A 129 6.60 14.42 10.49
N ARG A 130 5.79 14.18 9.45
CA ARG A 130 5.51 15.19 8.41
C ARG A 130 4.91 16.47 9.02
N LYS A 131 4.02 16.34 10.00
CA LYS A 131 3.45 17.49 10.71
C LYS A 131 4.50 18.27 11.51
N LYS A 132 5.41 17.58 12.21
CA LYS A 132 6.48 18.23 12.96
C LYS A 132 7.46 18.98 12.05
N GLU A 133 7.76 18.43 10.87
CA GLU A 133 8.61 19.09 9.86
C GLU A 133 7.91 20.35 9.31
N GLU A 134 6.65 20.24 8.91
CA GLU A 134 5.83 21.37 8.43
C GLU A 134 5.75 22.51 9.47
N GLU A 135 5.52 22.18 10.76
CA GLU A 135 5.50 23.16 11.85
C GLU A 135 6.86 23.84 12.12
N ASN A 136 7.97 23.13 11.90
CA ASN A 136 9.32 23.66 12.10
C ASN A 136 9.74 24.58 10.95
N ASP A 137 9.34 24.27 9.72
CA ASP A 137 9.61 25.11 8.55
C ASP A 137 8.79 26.41 8.59
N GLU A 138 7.54 26.36 9.05
CA GLU A 138 6.73 27.57 9.30
C GLU A 138 7.34 28.48 10.39
N LYS A 139 8.01 27.91 11.40
CA LYS A 139 8.69 28.67 12.45
C LYS A 139 10.03 29.27 12.01
N LYS A 140 10.69 28.71 11.01
CA LYS A 140 11.93 29.23 10.43
C LYS A 140 11.71 30.28 9.33
N GLY A 141 10.50 30.36 8.77
CA GLY A 141 10.10 31.34 7.76
C GLY A 141 9.49 32.64 8.32
N LYS A 142 9.47 32.82 9.64
CA LYS A 142 9.07 34.06 10.33
C LYS A 142 10.26 34.66 11.07
#